data_AF-A0A7K6MYI4-F1
#
_entry.id   AF-A0A7K6MYI4-F1
#
_cell.length_a   1.000
_cell.length_b   1.000
_cell.length_c   1.000
_cell.angle_alpha   90.00
_cell.angle_beta   90.00
_cell.angle_gamma   90.00
#
_symmetry.space_group_name_H-M   'P 1'
#
loop_
_entity.id
_entity.type
_entity.pdbx_description
1 polymer ?
#
loop_
_entity_poly.entity_id
_entity_poly.type
_entity_poly.pdbx_seq_one_letter_code
_entity_poly.pdbx_strand_id
1 'polypeptide(L)'
;SQEEMQTWINKINCVAAVFSAPPFPAAIGSQKKFSRPLLPATTTKLSQDEQLKSHEAKLKQISTELAEHRSYPPDKKLKGKEVDDYKLKDHYLEFE
;
A
#
# COMPACT_ATOMS: atom_id res chain seq x y z
N SER A 1 7.87 25.30 -19.72
CA SER A 1 7.60 24.57 -20.98
C SER A 1 7.05 23.18 -20.66
N GLN A 2 6.52 22.45 -21.65
CA GLN A 2 6.09 21.05 -21.47
C GLN A 2 7.26 20.14 -21.06
N GLU A 3 8.47 20.44 -21.55
CA GLU A 3 9.69 19.71 -21.21
C GLU A 3 10.11 19.88 -19.75
N GLU A 4 9.99 21.10 -19.20
CA GLU A 4 10.24 21.35 -17.78
C GLU A 4 9.26 20.59 -16.88
N MET A 5 7.98 20.52 -17.27
CA MET A 5 6.96 19.75 -16.55
C MET A 5 7.32 18.26 -16.51
N GLN A 6 7.69 17.68 -17.66
CA GLN A 6 8.10 16.28 -17.73
C GLN A 6 9.36 16.00 -16.91
N THR A 7 10.31 16.96 -16.91
CA THR A 7 11.50 16.86 -16.07
C THR A 7 11.16 16.82 -14.58
N TRP A 8 10.23 17.66 -14.13
CA TRP A 8 9.76 17.67 -12.74
C TRP A 8 9.03 16.37 -12.36
N ILE A 9 8.13 15.89 -13.22
CA ILE A 9 7.42 14.61 -13.02
C ILE A 9 8.41 13.46 -12.87
N ASN A 10 9.39 13.36 -13.77
CA ASN A 10 10.38 12.29 -13.73
C ASN A 10 11.26 12.34 -12.48
N LYS A 11 11.68 13.54 -12.05
CA LYS A 11 12.45 13.70 -10.81
C LYS A 11 11.64 13.27 -9.58
N ILE A 12 10.38 13.69 -9.50
CA ILE A 12 9.48 13.31 -8.39
C ILE A 12 9.29 11.79 -8.37
N ASN A 13 8.98 11.17 -9.51
CA ASN A 13 8.77 9.73 -9.61
C ASN A 13 10.04 8.95 -9.25
N CYS A 14 11.21 9.40 -9.71
CA CYS A 14 12.49 8.78 -9.37
C CYS A 14 12.76 8.83 -7.87
N VAL A 15 12.58 9.99 -7.24
CA VAL A 15 12.75 10.14 -5.78
C VAL A 15 11.73 9.26 -5.05
N ALA A 16 10.45 9.32 -5.42
CA ALA A 16 9.39 8.50 -4.82
C ALA A 16 9.73 7.00 -4.89
N ALA A 17 10.23 6.54 -6.05
CA ALA A 17 10.69 5.17 -6.22
C ALA A 17 11.89 4.86 -5.29
N VAL A 18 12.93 5.70 -5.26
CA VAL A 18 14.10 5.47 -4.38
C VAL A 18 13.70 5.36 -2.89
N PHE A 19 12.68 6.10 -2.44
CA PHE A 19 12.18 6.05 -1.07
C PHE A 19 11.05 5.04 -0.82
N SER A 20 10.54 4.34 -1.84
CA SER A 20 9.49 3.32 -1.69
C SER A 20 10.07 1.95 -1.30
N ALA A 21 10.97 1.92 -0.32
CA ALA A 21 11.53 0.68 0.20
C ALA A 21 10.43 -0.21 0.83
N PRO A 22 10.58 -1.55 0.79
CA PRO A 22 9.52 -2.47 1.20
C PRO A 22 9.13 -2.25 2.67
N PRO A 23 7.84 -2.35 3.03
CA PRO A 23 7.37 -2.18 4.40
C PRO A 23 8.03 -3.19 5.34
N PHE A 24 8.17 -2.82 6.61
CA PHE A 24 8.60 -3.78 7.64
C PHE A 24 7.64 -4.97 7.68
N PRO A 25 8.15 -6.19 7.93
CA PRO A 25 7.27 -7.33 8.18
C PRO A 25 6.32 -7.02 9.33
N ALA A 26 5.06 -7.43 9.19
CA ALA A 26 4.07 -7.22 10.23
C ALA A 26 4.57 -7.80 11.56
N ALA A 27 4.36 -7.06 12.67
CA ALA A 27 4.78 -7.51 13.98
C ALA A 27 4.17 -8.89 14.30
N ILE A 28 5.02 -9.87 14.61
CA ILE A 28 4.60 -11.23 14.96
C ILE A 28 3.79 -11.13 16.26
N GLY A 29 2.45 -11.27 16.16
CA GLY A 29 1.50 -11.16 17.28
C GLY A 29 0.32 -10.21 17.04
N SER A 30 0.41 -9.29 16.07
CA SER A 30 -0.69 -8.37 15.73
C SER A 30 -1.69 -9.01 14.74
N GLN A 31 -2.33 -10.11 15.13
CA GLN A 31 -3.22 -10.88 14.23
C GLN A 31 -4.71 -10.52 14.39
N LYS A 32 -5.08 -9.51 15.19
CA LYS A 32 -6.52 -9.20 15.45
C LYS A 32 -7.06 -7.94 14.77
N LYS A 33 -6.23 -7.01 14.30
CA LYS A 33 -6.70 -5.73 13.73
C LYS A 33 -5.85 -5.25 12.56
N PHE A 34 -6.52 -4.61 11.61
CA PHE A 34 -5.85 -3.91 10.54
C PHE A 34 -5.03 -2.73 11.10
N SER A 35 -3.80 -2.58 10.63
CA SER A 35 -2.96 -1.41 10.87
C SER A 35 -2.19 -1.11 9.60
N ARG A 36 -1.96 0.18 9.32
CA ARG A 36 -1.19 0.58 8.14
C ARG A 36 0.24 0.05 8.27
N PRO A 37 0.82 -0.53 7.21
CA PRO A 37 2.20 -0.99 7.23
C PRO A 37 3.16 0.15 7.56
N LEU A 38 4.20 -0.14 8.35
CA LEU A 38 5.26 0.81 8.63
C LEU A 38 6.27 0.78 7.48
N LEU A 39 6.43 1.91 6.81
CA LEU A 39 7.44 2.08 5.76
C LEU A 39 8.79 2.46 6.38
N PRO A 40 9.91 1.89 5.89
CA PRO A 40 11.22 2.31 6.32
C PRO A 40 11.53 3.73 5.81
N ALA A 41 12.16 4.56 6.66
CA ALA A 41 12.65 5.90 6.29
C ALA A 41 14.01 5.84 5.54
N THR A 42 14.27 4.74 4.83
CA THR A 42 15.54 4.47 4.15
C THR A 42 15.32 4.27 2.66
N THR A 43 16.33 4.59 1.87
CA THR A 43 16.31 4.31 0.43
C THR A 43 16.30 2.81 0.16
N THR A 44 15.66 2.39 -0.93
CA THR A 44 15.75 1.01 -1.41
C THR A 44 17.18 0.65 -1.81
N LYS A 45 17.55 -0.63 -1.68
CA LYS A 45 18.79 -1.20 -2.24
C LYS A 45 18.54 -1.95 -3.56
N LEU A 46 17.27 -2.00 -4.00
CA LEU A 46 16.86 -2.67 -5.22
C LEU A 46 17.27 -1.83 -6.44
N SER A 47 17.62 -2.51 -7.52
CA SER A 47 17.70 -1.88 -8.85
C SER A 47 16.31 -1.42 -9.32
N GLN A 48 16.28 -0.58 -10.36
CA GLN A 48 15.03 -0.08 -10.93
C GLN A 48 14.10 -1.22 -11.39
N ASP A 49 14.65 -2.25 -12.03
CA ASP A 49 13.88 -3.40 -12.53
C ASP A 49 13.32 -4.25 -11.38
N GLU A 50 14.12 -4.48 -10.34
CA GLU A 50 13.67 -5.20 -9.14
C GLU A 50 12.60 -4.43 -8.39
N GLN A 51 12.73 -3.11 -8.32
CA GLN A 51 11.74 -2.23 -7.72
C GLN A 51 10.44 -2.23 -8.53
N LEU A 52 10.51 -2.14 -9.85
CA LEU A 52 9.35 -2.22 -10.74
C LEU A 52 8.62 -3.55 -10.52
N LYS A 53 9.34 -4.66 -10.53
CA LYS A 53 8.78 -6.00 -10.27
C LYS A 53 8.14 -6.10 -8.88
N SER A 54 8.77 -5.51 -7.87
CA SER A 54 8.22 -5.46 -6.50
C SER A 54 6.91 -4.68 -6.46
N HIS A 55 6.83 -3.53 -7.15
CA HIS A 55 5.62 -2.72 -7.22
C HIS A 55 4.49 -3.43 -7.97
N GLU A 56 4.78 -4.07 -9.10
CA GLU A 56 3.81 -4.88 -9.84
C GLU A 56 3.25 -6.04 -8.99
N ALA A 57 4.13 -6.75 -8.28
CA ALA A 57 3.73 -7.81 -7.38
C ALA A 57 2.85 -7.28 -6.23
N LYS A 58 3.21 -6.12 -5.67
CA LYS A 58 2.47 -5.46 -4.60
C LYS A 58 1.08 -5.01 -5.07
N LEU A 59 0.99 -4.42 -6.25
CA LEU A 59 -0.28 -4.01 -6.87
C LEU A 59 -1.21 -5.22 -7.05
N LYS A 60 -0.68 -6.34 -7.58
CA LYS A 60 -1.46 -7.59 -7.73
C LYS A 60 -1.94 -8.12 -6.38
N GLN A 61 -1.09 -8.08 -5.36
CA GLN A 61 -1.44 -8.49 -4.01
C GLN A 61 -2.55 -7.62 -3.43
N ILE A 62 -2.41 -6.29 -3.47
CA ILE A 62 -3.40 -5.34 -2.93
C ILE A 62 -4.74 -5.51 -3.65
N SER A 63 -4.72 -5.62 -4.98
CA SER A 63 -5.92 -5.83 -5.79
C SER A 63 -6.67 -7.11 -5.39
N THR A 64 -5.94 -8.18 -5.10
CA THR A 64 -6.50 -9.46 -4.66
C THR A 64 -7.08 -9.33 -3.24
N GLU A 65 -6.32 -8.73 -2.33
CA GLU A 65 -6.75 -8.50 -0.94
C GLU A 65 -7.99 -7.59 -0.87
N LEU A 66 -8.09 -6.58 -1.73
CA LEU A 66 -9.25 -5.69 -1.82
C LEU A 66 -10.50 -6.43 -2.28
N ALA A 67 -10.37 -7.27 -3.31
CA ALA A 67 -11.46 -8.08 -3.81
C ALA A 67 -11.96 -9.07 -2.74
N GLU A 68 -11.03 -9.75 -2.06
CA GLU A 68 -11.34 -10.63 -0.93
C GLU A 68 -12.01 -9.87 0.21
N HIS A 69 -11.47 -8.73 0.62
CA HIS A 69 -12.03 -7.89 1.69
C HIS A 69 -13.48 -7.50 1.39
N ARG A 70 -13.76 -7.06 0.16
CA ARG A 70 -15.10 -6.67 -0.29
C ARG A 70 -16.08 -7.84 -0.43
N SER A 71 -15.58 -9.07 -0.58
CA SER A 71 -16.43 -10.26 -0.63
C SER A 71 -17.05 -10.65 0.73
N TYR A 72 -16.51 -10.13 1.84
CA TYR A 72 -16.97 -10.38 3.21
C TYR A 72 -17.34 -9.10 3.98
N PRO A 73 -18.37 -8.34 3.55
CA PRO A 73 -18.78 -7.14 4.24
C PRO A 73 -19.36 -7.47 5.64
N PRO A 74 -19.13 -6.64 6.66
CA PRO A 74 -19.68 -6.84 8.00
C PRO A 74 -21.21 -6.72 7.99
N ASP A 75 -21.89 -7.45 8.89
CA ASP A 75 -23.35 -7.38 9.01
C ASP A 75 -23.79 -5.94 9.35
N LYS A 76 -24.75 -5.42 8.58
CA LYS A 76 -25.33 -4.08 8.73
C LYS A 76 -25.96 -3.85 10.12
N LYS A 77 -26.28 -4.92 10.85
CA LYS A 77 -26.82 -4.86 12.22
C LYS A 77 -25.75 -4.69 13.29
N LEU A 78 -24.49 -4.99 12.97
CA LEU A 78 -23.36 -4.76 13.87
C LEU A 78 -22.96 -3.29 13.77
N LYS A 79 -23.21 -2.52 14.82
CA LYS A 79 -22.62 -1.18 14.99
C LYS A 79 -21.46 -1.31 15.95
N GLY A 80 -20.25 -0.96 15.52
CA GLY A 80 -19.09 -0.96 16.39
C GLY A 80 -17.77 -0.94 15.64
N LYS A 81 -16.71 -1.16 16.43
CA LYS A 81 -15.31 -1.10 16.05
C LYS A 81 -14.94 -1.96 14.82
N GLU A 82 -15.63 -3.08 14.60
CA GLU A 82 -15.37 -3.97 13.46
C GLU A 82 -15.74 -3.33 12.11
N VAL A 83 -16.81 -2.53 12.08
CA VAL A 83 -17.22 -1.80 10.86
C VAL A 83 -16.22 -0.69 10.55
N ASP A 84 -15.71 -0.02 11.58
CA ASP A 84 -14.70 1.03 11.42
C ASP A 84 -13.36 0.45 10.94
N ASP A 85 -12.93 -0.68 11.52
CA ASP A 85 -11.74 -1.42 11.08
C ASP A 85 -11.90 -1.91 9.63
N TYR A 86 -13.08 -2.40 9.24
CA TYR A 86 -13.38 -2.78 7.85
C TYR A 86 -13.27 -1.60 6.88
N LYS A 87 -13.88 -0.46 7.21
CA LYS A 87 -13.82 0.76 6.37
C LYS A 87 -12.39 1.29 6.26
N LEU A 88 -11.64 1.26 7.35
CA LEU A 88 -10.25 1.69 7.36
C LEU A 88 -9.39 0.80 6.45
N LYS A 89 -9.59 -0.51 6.51
CA LYS A 89 -8.89 -1.46 5.64
C LYS A 89 -9.30 -1.30 4.17
N ASP A 90 -10.60 -1.12 3.89
CA ASP A 90 -11.10 -0.89 2.52
C ASP A 90 -10.48 0.38 1.91
N HIS A 91 -10.51 1.49 2.66
CA HIS A 91 -9.87 2.73 2.23
C HIS A 91 -8.35 2.58 2.07
N TYR A 92 -7.67 1.82 2.91
CA TYR A 92 -6.24 1.58 2.72
C TYR A 92 -5.98 0.85 1.40
N LEU A 93 -6.67 -0.27 1.17
CA LEU A 93 -6.45 -1.11 0.00
C LEU A 93 -6.89 -0.46 -1.33
N GLU A 94 -7.83 0.48 -1.31
CA GLU A 94 -8.25 1.21 -2.53
C GLU A 94 -7.20 2.21 -3.02
N PHE A 95 -6.37 2.75 -2.13
CA PHE A 95 -5.48 3.89 -2.44
C PHE A 95 -3.99 3.56 -2.39
N GLU A 96 -3.62 2.31 -2.15
CA GLU A 96 -2.23 1.83 -2.14
C GLU A 96 -1.90 1.08 -3.43
#